data_AF-A0A2G6LJE6-F1
#
_entry.id   AF-A0A2G6LJE6-F1
#
_cell.length_a   1.000
_cell.length_b   1.000
_cell.length_c   1.000
_cell.angle_alpha   90.00
_cell.angle_beta   90.00
_cell.angle_gamma   90.00
#
_symmetry.space_group_name_H-M   'P 1'
#
loop_
_entity.id
_entity.type
_entity.pdbx_description
1 polymer ?
#
loop_
_entity_poly.entity_id
_entity_poly.type
_entity_poly.pdbx_seq_one_letter_code
_entity_poly.pdbx_strand_id
1 'polypeptide(L)'
;MTTEKFDITTFEKNKVNGECNYILEDGTKIKQFSTNEYYIEIITPPKPALFERYKKFYKTGELYLFFIIFPNDFIKLRKEYDKTGKLIEEIDYDKPFKFTFEQLLDLIKKEKDTIDLFDKHTIISRGVIEQDTVWEIVYRKTYGRRERIIVDGITGEILKRNYYLHLDN
;
A
#
# COMPACT_ATOMS: atom_id res chain seq x y z
N MET A 1 -21.96 -6.23 9.29
CA MET A 1 -22.26 -5.12 8.36
C MET A 1 -21.37 -3.97 8.76
N THR A 2 -20.64 -3.36 7.83
CA THR A 2 -19.87 -2.14 8.15
C THR A 2 -20.83 -0.98 8.40
N THR A 3 -20.53 -0.12 9.37
CA THR A 3 -21.26 1.12 9.63
C THR A 3 -20.65 2.31 8.90
N GLU A 4 -19.55 2.10 8.18
CA GLU A 4 -18.82 3.13 7.48
C GLU A 4 -19.54 3.56 6.21
N LYS A 5 -19.75 4.87 6.05
CA LYS A 5 -20.37 5.48 4.88
C LYS A 5 -19.63 6.76 4.49
N PHE A 6 -19.61 7.04 3.20
CA PHE A 6 -19.11 8.30 2.67
C PHE A 6 -20.11 9.42 2.96
N ASP A 7 -19.65 10.53 3.53
CA ASP A 7 -20.48 11.73 3.75
C ASP A 7 -20.60 12.53 2.46
N ILE A 8 -21.54 12.12 1.62
CA ILE A 8 -21.81 12.73 0.31
C ILE A 8 -22.21 14.20 0.47
N THR A 9 -23.05 14.53 1.45
CA THR A 9 -23.54 15.90 1.63
C THR A 9 -22.41 16.86 1.94
N THR A 10 -21.52 16.48 2.86
CA THR A 10 -20.34 17.30 3.20
C THR A 10 -19.38 17.37 2.03
N PHE A 11 -19.15 16.27 1.30
CA PHE A 11 -18.29 16.26 0.12
C PHE A 11 -18.80 17.20 -0.99
N GLU A 12 -20.05 17.06 -1.40
CA GLU A 12 -20.64 17.85 -2.49
C GLU A 12 -20.67 19.35 -2.18
N LYS A 13 -20.83 19.72 -0.91
CA LYS A 13 -20.80 21.12 -0.46
C LYS A 13 -19.40 21.73 -0.48
N ASN A 14 -18.37 20.94 -0.17
CA ASN A 14 -17.02 21.45 0.08
C ASN A 14 -16.02 21.18 -1.05
N LYS A 15 -16.41 20.39 -2.08
CA LYS A 15 -15.51 20.05 -3.17
C LYS A 15 -15.10 21.29 -3.97
N VAL A 16 -13.82 21.39 -4.28
CA VAL A 16 -13.24 22.39 -5.17
C VAL A 16 -12.60 21.63 -6.34
N ASN A 17 -12.99 21.96 -7.57
CA ASN A 17 -12.55 21.25 -8.78
C ASN A 17 -12.76 19.72 -8.71
N GLY A 18 -13.81 19.27 -8.02
CA GLY A 18 -14.16 17.85 -7.91
C GLY A 18 -13.48 17.07 -6.79
N GLU A 19 -12.68 17.72 -5.95
CA GLU A 19 -11.97 17.09 -4.83
C GLU A 19 -12.14 17.87 -3.52
N CYS A 20 -12.04 17.16 -2.39
CA CYS A 20 -11.85 17.74 -1.08
C CYS A 20 -10.50 17.28 -0.51
N ASN A 21 -9.74 18.19 0.07
CA ASN A 21 -8.47 17.89 0.71
C ASN A 21 -8.47 18.48 2.12
N TYR A 22 -8.26 17.64 3.12
CA TYR A 22 -8.26 18.01 4.53
C TYR A 22 -6.92 17.63 5.16
N ILE A 23 -6.50 18.41 6.15
CA ILE A 23 -5.40 18.07 7.05
C ILE A 23 -5.99 18.13 8.46
N LEU A 24 -5.99 17.01 9.17
CA LEU A 24 -6.44 16.92 10.55
C LEU A 24 -5.39 17.51 11.51
N GLU A 25 -5.77 17.77 12.75
CA GLU A 25 -4.89 18.34 13.78
C GLU A 25 -3.65 17.48 14.05
N ASP A 26 -3.77 16.16 13.91
CA ASP A 26 -2.66 15.22 14.05
C ASP A 26 -1.73 15.17 12.82
N GLY A 27 -2.04 15.92 11.76
CA GLY A 27 -1.30 15.95 10.50
C GLY A 27 -1.73 14.90 9.48
N THR A 28 -2.73 14.08 9.78
CA THR A 28 -3.33 13.14 8.83
C THR A 28 -3.94 13.90 7.66
N LYS A 29 -3.59 13.50 6.44
CA LYS A 29 -4.16 14.05 5.21
C LYS A 29 -5.29 13.16 4.74
N ILE A 30 -6.42 13.77 4.40
CA ILE A 30 -7.57 13.09 3.80
C ILE A 30 -7.82 13.73 2.44
N LYS A 31 -7.72 12.94 1.38
CA LYS A 31 -8.11 13.33 0.03
C LYS A 31 -9.38 12.56 -0.36
N GLN A 32 -10.42 13.29 -0.74
CA GLN A 32 -11.67 12.73 -1.24
C GLN A 32 -11.95 13.25 -2.65
N PHE A 33 -12.46 12.38 -3.51
CA PHE A 33 -12.88 12.77 -4.86
C PHE A 33 -13.89 11.77 -5.43
N SER A 34 -14.56 12.15 -6.51
CA SER A 34 -15.56 11.32 -7.17
C SER A 34 -15.12 10.91 -8.57
N THR A 35 -15.29 9.65 -8.93
CA THR A 35 -15.24 9.17 -10.33
C THR A 35 -16.66 9.01 -10.87
N ASN A 36 -16.83 8.52 -12.10
CA ASN A 36 -18.15 8.21 -12.64
C ASN A 36 -18.87 7.14 -11.79
N GLU A 37 -18.13 6.17 -11.25
CA GLU A 37 -18.71 4.98 -10.61
C GLU A 37 -18.64 4.99 -9.09
N TYR A 38 -17.67 5.69 -8.50
CA TYR A 38 -17.40 5.61 -7.06
C TYR A 38 -17.08 6.98 -6.45
N TYR A 39 -17.17 7.04 -5.12
CA TYR A 39 -16.43 8.00 -4.32
C TYR A 39 -15.15 7.34 -3.80
N ILE A 40 -14.07 8.11 -3.71
CA ILE A 40 -12.78 7.64 -3.25
C ILE A 40 -12.34 8.49 -2.07
N GLU A 41 -11.82 7.84 -1.03
CA GLU A 41 -11.15 8.48 0.10
C GLU A 41 -9.76 7.85 0.27
N ILE A 42 -8.74 8.70 0.34
CA ILE A 42 -7.36 8.33 0.63
C ILE A 42 -6.99 9.01 1.94
N ILE A 43 -6.60 8.21 2.93
CA ILE A 43 -6.13 8.67 4.23
C ILE A 43 -4.64 8.38 4.32
N THR A 44 -3.83 9.44 4.38
CA THR A 44 -2.38 9.37 4.55
C THR A 44 -2.03 9.88 5.95
N PRO A 45 -1.74 8.98 6.91
CA PRO A 45 -1.32 9.39 8.24
C PRO A 45 0.04 10.12 8.21
N PRO A 46 0.37 10.93 9.21
CA PRO A 46 1.68 11.57 9.30
C PRO A 46 2.79 10.52 9.51
N LYS A 47 4.02 10.88 9.16
CA LYS A 47 5.20 10.08 9.52
C LYS A 47 5.23 9.85 11.04
N PRO A 48 5.68 8.68 11.52
CA PRO A 48 6.40 7.63 10.79
C PRO A 48 5.51 6.54 10.17
N ALA A 49 4.19 6.70 10.16
CA ALA A 49 3.30 5.74 9.51
C ALA A 49 3.66 5.61 8.02
N LEU A 50 3.64 4.37 7.54
CA LEU A 50 4.09 4.01 6.19
C LEU A 50 2.93 3.68 5.25
N PHE A 51 1.82 3.23 5.83
CA PHE A 51 0.67 2.75 5.07
C PHE A 51 -0.41 3.81 4.98
N GLU A 52 -0.96 3.95 3.79
CA GLU A 52 -2.17 4.71 3.51
C GLU A 52 -3.38 3.78 3.56
N ARG A 53 -4.54 4.36 3.84
CA ARG A 53 -5.82 3.68 3.69
C ARG A 53 -6.50 4.23 2.45
N TYR A 54 -6.82 3.33 1.53
CA TYR A 54 -7.54 3.67 0.32
C TYR A 54 -8.92 3.03 0.37
N LYS A 55 -9.94 3.84 0.12
CA LYS A 55 -11.34 3.41 0.19
C LYS A 55 -12.08 3.78 -1.08
N LYS A 56 -12.91 2.87 -1.57
CA LYS A 56 -13.94 3.17 -2.57
C LYS A 56 -15.30 2.95 -1.97
N PHE A 57 -16.22 3.84 -2.29
CA PHE A 57 -17.61 3.78 -1.87
C PHE A 57 -18.51 3.80 -3.11
N TYR A 58 -19.61 3.04 -3.05
CA TYR A 58 -20.67 3.17 -4.03
C TYR A 58 -21.23 4.60 -4.04
N LYS A 59 -21.88 5.01 -5.13
CA LYS A 59 -22.54 6.32 -5.20
C LYS A 59 -23.66 6.51 -4.18
N THR A 60 -24.17 5.43 -3.60
CA THR A 60 -25.11 5.43 -2.48
C THR A 60 -24.44 5.72 -1.13
N GLY A 61 -23.10 5.68 -1.07
CA GLY A 61 -22.29 6.03 0.09
C GLY A 61 -21.72 4.83 0.85
N GLU A 62 -22.23 3.62 0.62
CA GLU A 62 -21.72 2.40 1.28
C GLU A 62 -20.29 2.07 0.83
N LEU A 63 -19.47 1.62 1.78
CA LEU A 63 -18.12 1.13 1.50
C LEU A 63 -18.19 -0.06 0.55
N TYR A 64 -17.43 0.02 -0.54
CA TYR A 64 -17.28 -1.04 -1.54
C TYR A 64 -15.94 -1.77 -1.35
N LEU A 65 -14.85 -1.01 -1.22
CA LEU A 65 -13.50 -1.56 -1.22
C LEU A 65 -12.63 -0.79 -0.23
N PHE A 66 -11.83 -1.53 0.53
CA PHE A 66 -10.84 -0.99 1.46
C PHE A 66 -9.49 -1.65 1.23
N PHE A 67 -8.44 -0.84 1.13
CA PHE A 67 -7.07 -1.29 1.11
C PHE A 67 -6.23 -0.62 2.20
N ILE A 68 -5.26 -1.38 2.73
CA ILE A 68 -4.07 -0.83 3.39
C ILE A 68 -2.94 -0.96 2.37
N ILE A 69 -2.39 0.16 1.93
CA ILE A 69 -1.37 0.21 0.87
C ILE A 69 -0.11 0.92 1.34
N PHE A 70 1.03 0.46 0.88
CA PHE A 70 2.32 1.16 0.95
C PHE A 70 2.65 1.68 -0.47
N PRO A 71 3.47 2.73 -0.62
CA PRO A 71 3.91 3.22 -1.92
C PRO A 71 4.42 2.11 -2.85
N ASN A 72 4.41 2.40 -4.15
CA ASN A 72 4.85 1.48 -5.21
C ASN A 72 4.01 0.19 -5.28
N ASP A 73 2.67 0.35 -5.21
CA ASP A 73 1.66 -0.70 -5.42
C ASP A 73 1.69 -1.88 -4.44
N PHE A 74 2.28 -1.71 -3.27
CA PHE A 74 2.29 -2.75 -2.25
C PHE A 74 0.98 -2.75 -1.45
N ILE A 75 0.15 -3.76 -1.64
CA ILE A 75 -1.11 -3.95 -0.88
C ILE A 75 -0.84 -4.88 0.31
N LYS A 76 -1.14 -4.43 1.53
CA LYS A 76 -1.08 -5.23 2.77
C LYS A 76 -2.38 -5.99 3.02
N LEU A 77 -3.51 -5.30 2.89
CA LEU A 77 -4.84 -5.81 3.20
C LEU A 77 -5.83 -5.34 2.14
N ARG A 78 -6.71 -6.23 1.70
CA ARG A 78 -7.88 -5.92 0.85
C ARG A 78 -9.14 -6.43 1.52
N LYS A 79 -10.18 -5.58 1.55
CA LYS A 79 -11.54 -5.98 1.94
C LYS A 79 -12.54 -5.48 0.92
N GLU A 80 -13.45 -6.35 0.49
CA GLU A 80 -14.51 -6.04 -0.46
C GLU A 80 -15.87 -6.27 0.17
N TYR A 81 -16.81 -5.37 -0.09
CA TYR A 81 -18.13 -5.33 0.52
C TYR A 81 -19.21 -5.21 -0.55
N ASP A 82 -20.38 -5.79 -0.29
CA ASP A 82 -21.55 -5.62 -1.15
C ASP A 82 -22.23 -4.27 -0.91
N LYS A 83 -23.24 -3.96 -1.75
CA LYS A 83 -24.03 -2.72 -1.66
C LYS A 83 -24.82 -2.56 -0.35
N THR A 84 -24.95 -3.62 0.45
CA THR A 84 -25.59 -3.56 1.77
C THR A 84 -24.58 -3.33 2.89
N GLY A 85 -23.28 -3.31 2.58
CA GLY A 85 -22.19 -3.20 3.55
C GLY A 85 -21.80 -4.53 4.20
N LYS A 86 -22.16 -5.67 3.61
CA LYS A 86 -21.70 -6.99 4.06
C LYS A 86 -20.34 -7.31 3.42
N LEU A 87 -19.39 -7.77 4.22
CA LEU A 87 -18.08 -8.22 3.75
C LEU A 87 -18.25 -9.45 2.84
N ILE A 88 -17.75 -9.34 1.61
CA ILE A 88 -17.72 -10.42 0.61
C ILE A 88 -16.39 -11.16 0.71
N GLU A 89 -15.29 -10.42 0.75
CA GLU A 89 -13.94 -10.96 0.69
C GLU A 89 -12.99 -10.17 1.59
N GLU A 90 -12.07 -10.88 2.26
CA GLU A 90 -10.95 -10.28 2.98
C GLU A 90 -9.69 -11.08 2.66
N ILE A 91 -8.70 -10.39 2.10
CA ILE A 91 -7.37 -10.94 1.79
C ILE A 91 -6.35 -10.15 2.60
N ASP A 92 -5.80 -10.81 3.61
CA ASP A 92 -4.57 -10.38 4.26
C ASP A 92 -3.40 -11.04 3.54
N TYR A 93 -2.69 -10.24 2.76
CA TYR A 93 -1.58 -10.71 1.94
C TYR A 93 -0.31 -10.95 2.77
N ASP A 94 -0.22 -10.42 4.00
CA ASP A 94 0.89 -10.69 4.91
C ASP A 94 0.66 -11.97 5.71
N LYS A 95 -0.58 -12.48 5.78
CA LYS A 95 -0.95 -13.68 6.55
C LYS A 95 -0.06 -14.92 6.32
N PRO A 96 0.43 -15.22 5.11
CA PRO A 96 1.33 -16.36 4.89
C PRO A 96 2.76 -16.17 5.45
N PHE A 97 3.14 -14.95 5.81
CA PHE A 97 4.51 -14.58 6.16
C PHE A 97 4.69 -14.55 7.69
N LYS A 98 5.74 -15.20 8.19
CA LYS A 98 6.13 -15.09 9.61
C LYS A 98 7.16 -13.97 9.82
N PHE A 99 8.06 -13.80 8.86
CA PHE A 99 8.93 -12.64 8.81
C PHE A 99 8.11 -11.46 8.28
N THR A 100 7.80 -10.53 9.18
CA THR A 100 6.86 -9.42 8.93
C THR A 100 7.44 -8.36 8.00
N PHE A 101 6.56 -7.56 7.40
CA PHE A 101 6.98 -6.38 6.64
C PHE A 101 7.81 -5.42 7.51
N GLU A 102 7.43 -5.20 8.75
CA GLU A 102 8.16 -4.33 9.67
C GLU A 102 9.59 -4.86 9.94
N GLN A 103 9.76 -6.17 10.10
CA GLN A 103 11.09 -6.78 10.21
C GLN A 103 11.89 -6.67 8.90
N LEU A 104 11.24 -6.78 7.75
CA LEU A 104 11.87 -6.54 6.45
C LEU A 104 12.40 -5.10 6.35
N LEU A 105 11.64 -4.11 6.81
CA LEU A 105 12.10 -2.72 6.86
C LEU A 105 13.33 -2.54 7.75
N ASP A 106 13.36 -3.22 8.89
CA ASP A 106 14.52 -3.18 9.79
C ASP A 106 15.73 -3.91 9.21
N LEU A 107 15.52 -4.97 8.44
CA LEU A 107 16.57 -5.60 7.63
C LEU A 107 17.12 -4.61 6.60
N ILE A 108 16.25 -3.94 5.84
CA ILE A 108 16.63 -2.93 4.83
C ILE A 108 17.45 -1.80 5.45
N LYS A 109 17.07 -1.29 6.62
CA LYS A 109 17.83 -0.23 7.32
C LYS A 109 19.23 -0.68 7.76
N LYS A 110 19.44 -1.98 7.96
CA LYS A 110 20.73 -2.56 8.35
C LYS A 110 21.58 -2.97 7.15
N GLU A 111 21.03 -2.92 5.95
CA GLU A 111 21.81 -3.18 4.74
C GLU A 111 22.92 -2.14 4.57
N LYS A 112 24.02 -2.56 3.94
CA LYS A 112 25.15 -1.67 3.63
C LYS A 112 24.78 -0.58 2.61
N ASP A 113 23.70 -0.82 1.88
CA ASP A 113 23.25 0.01 0.79
C ASP A 113 22.18 0.97 1.32
N THR A 114 22.31 2.26 0.98
CA THR A 114 21.26 3.24 1.25
C THR A 114 20.08 2.98 0.33
N ILE A 115 19.09 2.23 0.82
CA ILE A 115 17.86 1.92 0.10
C ILE A 115 16.78 2.92 0.53
N ASP A 116 16.38 3.80 -0.39
CA ASP A 116 15.23 4.69 -0.16
C ASP A 116 13.94 3.94 -0.53
N LEU A 117 13.13 3.64 0.48
CA LEU A 117 11.86 2.92 0.34
C LEU A 117 10.81 3.68 -0.47
N PHE A 118 10.94 5.00 -0.57
CA PHE A 118 9.99 5.88 -1.26
C PHE A 118 10.48 6.32 -2.64
N ASP A 119 11.68 5.91 -3.07
CA ASP A 119 12.13 6.13 -4.44
C ASP A 119 11.23 5.35 -5.41
N LYS A 120 10.84 5.99 -6.51
CA LYS A 120 9.99 5.40 -7.57
C LYS A 120 10.61 4.16 -8.24
N HIS A 121 11.91 3.94 -8.04
CA HIS A 121 12.68 2.81 -8.54
C HIS A 121 12.98 1.76 -7.46
N THR A 122 12.44 1.93 -6.25
CA THR A 122 12.45 0.93 -5.20
C THR A 122 11.11 0.21 -5.17
N ILE A 123 11.12 -1.10 -5.36
CA ILE A 123 9.94 -1.94 -5.34
C ILE A 123 10.11 -2.95 -4.22
N ILE A 124 9.11 -3.05 -3.36
CA ILE A 124 8.99 -4.16 -2.42
C ILE A 124 7.79 -4.98 -2.88
N SER A 125 8.01 -6.27 -3.09
CA SER A 125 6.98 -7.23 -3.45
C SER A 125 7.10 -8.48 -2.61
N ARG A 126 6.08 -9.33 -2.68
CA ARG A 126 6.07 -10.61 -2.01
C ARG A 126 5.29 -11.63 -2.81
N GLY A 127 5.61 -12.90 -2.63
CA GLY A 127 4.94 -13.97 -3.35
C GLY A 127 5.24 -15.34 -2.74
N VAL A 128 4.66 -16.36 -3.37
CA VAL A 128 4.94 -17.76 -3.08
C VAL A 128 5.65 -18.33 -4.29
N ILE A 129 6.90 -18.75 -4.14
CA ILE A 129 7.71 -19.40 -5.18
C ILE A 129 7.89 -20.86 -4.78
N GLU A 130 7.41 -21.80 -5.60
CA GLU A 130 7.59 -23.24 -5.39
C GLU A 130 7.18 -23.75 -3.98
N GLN A 131 6.25 -23.04 -3.31
CA GLN A 131 5.71 -23.24 -1.94
C GLN A 131 6.39 -22.42 -0.82
N ASP A 132 7.50 -21.75 -1.10
CA ASP A 132 8.17 -20.87 -0.14
C ASP A 132 7.64 -19.43 -0.24
N THR A 133 7.33 -18.83 0.90
CA THR A 133 6.97 -17.42 0.95
C THR A 133 8.24 -16.59 0.87
N VAL A 134 8.27 -15.58 0.01
CA VAL A 134 9.46 -14.73 -0.17
C VAL A 134 9.09 -13.26 -0.25
N TRP A 135 9.95 -12.45 0.35
CA TRP A 135 10.01 -11.02 0.12
C TRP A 135 11.02 -10.74 -1.00
N GLU A 136 10.70 -9.78 -1.84
CA GLU A 136 11.59 -9.29 -2.87
C GLU A 136 11.74 -7.77 -2.71
N ILE A 137 12.99 -7.32 -2.71
CA ILE A 137 13.36 -5.91 -2.70
C ILE A 137 14.17 -5.65 -3.95
N VAL A 138 13.67 -4.76 -4.81
CA VAL A 138 14.38 -4.27 -5.99
C VAL A 138 14.63 -2.78 -5.78
N TYR A 139 15.85 -2.31 -5.98
CA TYR A 139 16.16 -0.89 -5.85
C TYR A 139 17.24 -0.45 -6.84
N ARG A 140 17.24 0.84 -7.16
CA ARG A 140 18.32 1.44 -7.96
C ARG A 140 19.55 1.66 -7.11
N LYS A 141 20.64 0.96 -7.44
CA LYS A 141 21.95 1.20 -6.79
C LYS A 141 22.70 2.35 -7.44
N THR A 142 22.71 2.37 -8.77
CA THR A 142 23.27 3.43 -9.61
C THR A 142 22.40 3.58 -10.85
N TYR A 143 22.58 4.67 -11.61
CA TYR A 143 21.94 4.80 -12.91
C TYR A 143 22.24 3.56 -13.77
N GLY A 144 21.21 3.01 -14.41
CA GLY A 144 21.38 1.84 -15.28
C GLY A 144 21.43 0.48 -14.57
N ARG A 145 21.41 0.42 -13.22
CA ARG A 145 21.59 -0.82 -12.45
C ARG A 145 20.54 -0.97 -11.34
N ARG A 146 19.84 -2.10 -11.36
CA ARG A 146 18.93 -2.54 -10.30
C ARG A 146 19.55 -3.68 -9.52
N GLU A 147 19.56 -3.54 -8.20
CA GLU A 147 19.85 -4.63 -7.27
C GLU A 147 18.55 -5.30 -6.87
N ARG A 148 18.61 -6.61 -6.64
CA ARG A 148 17.49 -7.44 -6.25
C ARG A 148 17.93 -8.34 -5.10
N ILE A 149 17.16 -8.31 -4.02
CA ILE A 149 17.36 -9.10 -2.82
C ILE A 149 16.11 -9.97 -2.62
N ILE A 150 16.29 -11.28 -2.52
CA ILE A 150 15.24 -12.22 -2.10
C ILE A 150 15.48 -12.57 -0.64
N VAL A 151 14.45 -12.41 0.17
CA VAL A 151 14.46 -12.73 1.60
C VAL A 151 13.40 -13.79 1.87
N ASP A 152 13.73 -14.78 2.67
CA ASP A 152 12.81 -15.80 3.13
C ASP A 152 11.69 -15.17 3.97
N GLY A 153 10.44 -15.45 3.60
CA GLY A 153 9.24 -14.92 4.23
C GLY A 153 8.90 -15.53 5.59
N ILE A 154 9.67 -16.52 6.03
CA ILE A 154 9.52 -17.21 7.31
C ILE A 154 10.65 -16.87 8.27
N THR A 155 11.91 -16.99 7.83
CA THR A 155 13.11 -16.82 8.65
C THR A 155 13.69 -15.42 8.58
N GLY A 156 13.46 -14.69 7.48
CA GLY A 156 14.14 -13.42 7.20
C GLY A 156 15.56 -13.58 6.67
N GLU A 157 15.99 -14.79 6.34
CA GLU A 157 17.30 -15.04 5.74
C GLU A 157 17.36 -14.56 4.30
N ILE A 158 18.49 -14.00 3.89
CA ILE A 158 18.69 -13.56 2.51
C ILE A 158 19.03 -14.78 1.65
N LEU A 159 18.08 -15.22 0.85
CA LEU A 159 18.20 -16.38 -0.03
C LEU A 159 19.06 -16.08 -1.25
N LYS A 160 18.94 -14.87 -1.80
CA LYS A 160 19.63 -14.49 -3.04
C LYS A 160 19.87 -12.98 -3.12
N ARG A 161 21.02 -12.62 -3.68
CA ARG A 161 21.33 -11.27 -4.17
C ARG A 161 21.76 -11.35 -5.62
N ASN A 162 21.20 -10.51 -6.47
CA ASN A 162 21.63 -10.35 -7.85
C ASN A 162 21.34 -8.94 -8.35
N TYR A 163 21.87 -8.61 -9.52
CA TYR A 163 21.60 -7.34 -10.18
C TYR A 163 21.26 -7.57 -11.64
N TYR A 164 20.62 -6.57 -12.24
CA TYR A 164 20.40 -6.50 -13.67
C TYR A 164 20.54 -5.07 -14.17
N LEU A 165 20.94 -4.93 -15.43
CA LEU A 165 20.97 -3.64 -16.10
C LEU A 165 19.55 -3.24 -16.49
N HIS A 166 19.22 -1.97 -16.30
CA HIS A 166 17.90 -1.43 -16.59
C HIS A 166 18.04 -0.05 -17.21
N LEU A 167 17.41 0.18 -18.35
CA LEU A 167 17.40 1.50 -18.98
C LEU A 167 16.43 2.39 -18.20
N ASP A 168 17.00 3.31 -17.42
CA ASP A 168 16.24 4.32 -16.70
C ASP A 168 15.78 5.40 -17.72
N ASN A 169 14.53 5.27 -18.19
CA ASN A 169 13.85 6.27 -19.03
C ASN A 169 13.37 7.47 -18.21
#